data_AF-A0A7K0UQ58-F1
#
_entry.id   AF-A0A7K0UQ58-F1
#
_cell.length_a   1.000
_cell.length_b   1.000
_cell.length_c   1.000
_cell.angle_alpha   90.00
_cell.angle_beta   90.00
_cell.angle_gamma   90.00
#
_symmetry.space_group_name_H-M   'P 1'
#
loop_
_entity.id
_entity.type
_entity.pdbx_description
1 polymer ?
#
loop_
_entity_poly.entity_id
_entity_poly.type
_entity_poly.pdbx_seq_one_letter_code
_entity_poly.pdbx_strand_id
1 'polypeptide(L)'
;MAIPKICGIETEYGIQIRGGDSNPILASSLLISSYVAATSRKSDAQGINWDFCDEQPAIDARGFSYEDSFAPEIESHLVNAVLTNGARYYVDHAHPEISTPECRTALEVLAFDCSAEEIVRRSMKLAQPFLGPQAKMVLYKNNSDGKGNSYGC
;
A
#
# COMPACT_ATOMS: atom_id res chain seq x y z
N MET A 1 -5.40 -30.85 -20.47
CA MET A 1 -4.84 -30.53 -19.13
C MET A 1 -5.09 -29.06 -18.85
N ALA A 2 -5.44 -28.70 -17.60
CA ALA A 2 -5.54 -27.30 -17.19
C ALA A 2 -4.13 -26.69 -17.07
N ILE A 3 -3.96 -25.45 -17.52
CA ILE A 3 -2.69 -24.71 -17.43
C ILE A 3 -2.63 -24.07 -16.03
N PRO A 4 -1.56 -24.28 -15.24
CA PRO A 4 -1.39 -23.59 -13.97
C PRO A 4 -1.47 -22.08 -14.15
N LYS A 5 -2.26 -21.41 -13.31
CA LYS A 5 -2.39 -19.95 -13.29
C LYS A 5 -1.69 -19.42 -12.06
N ILE A 6 -0.91 -18.37 -12.25
CA ILE A 6 -0.39 -17.56 -11.16
C ILE A 6 -1.37 -16.41 -10.95
N CYS A 7 -1.77 -16.18 -9.72
CA CYS A 7 -2.71 -15.11 -9.37
C CYS A 7 -2.39 -14.51 -7.99
N GLY A 8 -2.93 -13.33 -7.76
CA GLY A 8 -2.93 -12.62 -6.49
C GLY A 8 -4.19 -11.75 -6.40
N ILE A 9 -4.42 -11.16 -5.22
CA ILE A 9 -5.47 -10.19 -4.95
C ILE A 9 -4.81 -8.91 -4.47
N GLU A 10 -5.32 -7.79 -4.95
CA GLU A 10 -4.98 -6.45 -4.47
C GLU A 10 -6.22 -5.93 -3.75
N THR A 11 -6.07 -5.32 -2.59
CA THR A 11 -7.25 -4.85 -1.83
C THR A 11 -6.97 -3.50 -1.21
N GLU A 12 -7.69 -2.49 -1.71
CA GLU A 12 -7.78 -1.18 -1.10
C GLU A 12 -8.78 -1.21 0.06
N TYR A 13 -8.40 -0.65 1.20
CA TYR A 13 -9.29 -0.55 2.34
C TYR A 13 -9.88 0.86 2.43
N GLY A 14 -11.17 0.95 2.72
CA GLY A 14 -11.76 2.20 3.17
C GLY A 14 -11.19 2.57 4.54
N ILE A 15 -10.68 3.80 4.72
CA ILE A 15 -10.08 4.25 5.99
C ILE A 15 -10.81 5.48 6.54
N GLN A 16 -11.02 5.51 7.86
CA GLN A 16 -11.59 6.67 8.54
C GLN A 16 -10.99 6.83 9.95
N ILE A 17 -10.69 8.06 10.34
CA ILE A 17 -10.37 8.41 11.73
C ILE A 17 -11.63 8.99 12.39
N ARG A 18 -12.11 8.34 13.45
CA ARG A 18 -13.21 8.87 14.29
C ARG A 18 -12.64 9.67 15.44
N GLY A 19 -13.20 10.84 15.73
CA GLY A 19 -12.78 11.68 16.87
C GLY A 19 -11.52 12.53 16.62
N GLY A 20 -11.17 12.77 15.35
CA GLY A 20 -10.05 13.61 14.94
C GLY A 20 -10.21 14.08 13.49
N ASP A 21 -9.20 14.78 12.97
CA ASP A 21 -9.12 15.11 11.55
C ASP A 21 -8.86 13.84 10.73
N SER A 22 -9.47 13.75 9.55
CA SER A 22 -9.52 12.54 8.72
C SER A 22 -8.98 12.82 7.33
N ASN A 23 -7.68 13.09 7.24
CA ASN A 23 -6.96 13.05 5.96
C ASN A 23 -6.63 11.56 5.64
N PRO A 24 -7.24 10.97 4.60
CA PRO A 24 -7.09 9.55 4.30
C PRO A 24 -5.67 9.18 3.86
N ILE A 25 -4.97 10.06 3.14
CA ILE A 25 -3.59 9.84 2.71
C ILE A 25 -2.68 9.72 3.94
N LEU A 26 -2.76 10.69 4.85
CA LEU A 26 -1.96 10.66 6.08
C LEU A 26 -2.32 9.48 7.00
N ALA A 27 -3.59 9.13 7.08
CA ALA A 27 -4.05 7.97 7.86
C ALA A 27 -3.48 6.66 7.30
N SER A 28 -3.48 6.50 5.98
CA SER A 28 -2.91 5.36 5.26
C SER A 28 -1.39 5.29 5.45
N SER A 29 -0.67 6.40 5.26
CA SER A 29 0.77 6.46 5.49
C SER A 29 1.14 6.12 6.94
N LEU A 30 0.39 6.62 7.93
CA LEU A 30 0.61 6.30 9.35
C LEU A 30 0.40 4.82 9.64
N LEU A 31 -0.69 4.23 9.12
CA LEU A 31 -1.02 2.82 9.29
C LEU A 31 0.13 1.91 8.82
N ILE A 32 0.59 2.14 7.59
CA ILE A 32 1.61 1.30 6.95
C ILE A 32 2.98 1.54 7.59
N SER A 33 3.36 2.80 7.81
CA SER A 33 4.63 3.15 8.50
C SER A 33 4.73 2.48 9.87
N SER A 34 3.65 2.48 10.64
CA SER A 34 3.62 1.89 11.99
C SER A 34 3.87 0.38 11.95
N TYR A 35 3.33 -0.31 10.95
CA TYR A 35 3.57 -1.74 10.75
C TYR A 35 5.00 -2.03 10.31
N VAL A 36 5.46 -1.32 9.28
CA VAL A 36 6.80 -1.49 8.69
C VAL A 36 7.87 -1.18 9.74
N ALA A 37 7.75 -0.09 10.50
CA ALA A 37 8.70 0.27 11.56
C ALA A 37 8.76 -0.77 12.69
N ALA A 38 7.64 -1.43 13.01
CA ALA A 38 7.57 -2.44 14.06
C ALA A 38 8.04 -3.84 13.62
N THR A 39 8.06 -4.12 12.32
CA THR A 39 8.30 -5.48 11.78
C THR A 39 9.56 -5.60 10.93
N SER A 40 10.02 -4.52 10.31
CA SER A 40 11.23 -4.51 9.49
C SER A 40 12.47 -4.65 10.36
N ARG A 41 13.40 -5.52 9.96
CA ARG A 41 14.73 -5.55 10.55
C ARG A 41 15.50 -4.31 10.07
N LYS A 42 16.48 -3.82 10.86
CA LYS A 42 17.26 -2.61 10.51
C LYS A 42 17.90 -2.64 9.11
N SER A 43 18.11 -3.81 8.52
CA SER A 43 18.58 -3.99 7.13
C SER A 43 17.51 -3.69 6.07
N ASP A 44 16.25 -4.04 6.35
CA ASP A 44 15.12 -3.84 5.43
C ASP A 44 14.59 -2.41 5.52
N ALA A 45 14.83 -1.74 6.66
CA ALA A 45 14.55 -0.32 6.88
C ALA A 45 15.37 0.63 6.00
N GLN A 46 16.39 0.13 5.29
CA GLN A 46 17.13 0.90 4.29
C GLN A 46 16.37 1.01 2.95
N GLY A 47 15.22 0.33 2.83
CA GLY A 47 14.22 0.54 1.79
C GLY A 47 14.69 0.07 0.42
N ILE A 48 13.95 -0.85 -0.21
CA ILE A 48 14.01 -0.97 -1.66
C ILE A 48 13.32 0.28 -2.20
N ASN A 49 14.09 1.34 -2.41
CA ASN A 49 13.58 2.56 -3.02
C ASN A 49 13.49 2.34 -4.53
N TRP A 50 12.51 3.00 -5.15
CA TRP A 50 12.45 3.03 -6.61
C TRP A 50 13.69 3.74 -7.14
N ASP A 51 14.46 3.04 -7.97
CA ASP A 51 15.67 3.57 -8.58
C ASP A 51 15.34 4.13 -9.96
N PHE A 52 15.32 5.47 -10.06
CA PHE A 52 15.09 6.18 -11.32
C PHE A 52 16.38 6.44 -12.10
N CYS A 53 17.56 5.96 -11.63
CA CYS A 53 18.85 6.27 -12.26
C CYS A 53 18.87 5.96 -13.77
N ASP A 54 18.13 4.94 -14.21
CA ASP A 54 18.08 4.50 -15.60
C ASP A 54 16.84 4.99 -16.36
N GLU A 55 15.90 5.70 -15.72
CA GLU A 55 14.70 6.23 -16.36
C GLU A 55 14.90 7.70 -16.77
N GLN A 56 14.92 7.96 -18.07
CA GLN A 56 14.96 9.32 -18.61
C GLN A 56 13.72 9.56 -19.49
N PRO A 57 12.57 9.94 -18.90
CA PRO A 57 11.32 10.14 -19.64
C PRO A 57 11.41 11.16 -20.77
N ALA A 58 12.38 12.08 -20.66
CA ALA A 58 12.69 13.08 -21.67
C ALA A 58 13.27 12.47 -22.96
N ILE A 59 13.95 11.33 -22.84
CA ILE A 59 14.68 10.70 -23.94
C ILE A 59 13.77 9.73 -24.66
N ASP A 60 13.36 10.14 -25.86
CA ASP A 60 12.65 9.27 -26.76
C ASP A 60 13.59 8.22 -27.36
N ALA A 61 13.13 6.97 -27.43
CA ALA A 61 13.88 5.86 -28.04
C ALA A 61 14.25 6.09 -29.52
N ARG A 62 13.61 7.07 -30.20
CA ARG A 62 13.92 7.51 -31.57
C ARG A 62 15.07 8.51 -31.65
N GLY A 63 15.68 8.90 -30.52
CA GLY A 63 16.93 9.68 -30.47
C GLY A 63 16.76 11.19 -30.34
N PHE A 64 15.61 11.67 -29.87
CA PHE A 64 15.41 13.08 -29.56
C PHE A 64 14.96 13.27 -28.11
N SER A 65 15.34 14.39 -27.52
CA SER A 65 14.97 14.77 -26.15
C SER A 65 13.91 15.86 -26.19
N TYR A 66 12.88 15.76 -25.34
CA TYR A 66 11.94 16.85 -25.13
C TYR A 66 12.43 17.74 -23.98
N GLU A 67 12.97 18.91 -24.31
CA GLU A 67 13.54 19.88 -23.34
C GLU A 67 12.51 20.33 -22.28
N ASP A 68 11.22 20.33 -22.62
CA ASP A 68 10.12 20.72 -21.73
C ASP A 68 9.50 19.51 -20.98
N SER A 69 10.19 18.36 -20.91
CA SER A 69 9.70 17.24 -20.11
C SER A 69 9.97 17.53 -18.63
N PHE A 70 8.92 17.72 -17.86
CA PHE A 70 9.01 17.76 -16.41
C PHE A 70 9.01 16.33 -15.88
N ALA A 71 9.94 16.02 -14.98
CA ALA A 71 9.80 14.81 -14.17
C ALA A 71 8.45 14.90 -13.43
N PRO A 72 7.66 13.81 -13.40
CA PRO A 72 6.43 13.83 -12.62
C PRO A 72 6.72 14.18 -11.17
N GLU A 73 5.85 14.96 -10.53
CA GLU A 73 5.89 15.13 -9.08
C GLU A 73 5.58 13.78 -8.44
N ILE A 74 6.62 13.07 -8.03
CA ILE A 74 6.49 11.80 -7.32
C ILE A 74 6.27 12.13 -5.84
N GLU A 75 5.11 11.75 -5.32
CA GLU A 75 4.83 11.81 -3.88
C GLU A 75 5.67 10.77 -3.13
N SER A 76 6.94 11.11 -2.90
CA SER A 76 7.93 10.28 -2.17
C SER A 76 7.58 9.99 -0.71
N HIS A 77 6.47 10.51 -0.21
CA HIS A 77 5.97 10.31 1.16
C HIS A 77 5.03 9.11 1.28
N LEU A 78 4.62 8.51 0.16
CA LEU A 78 3.76 7.33 0.16
C LEU A 78 4.60 6.10 0.52
N VAL A 79 4.23 5.45 1.63
CA VAL A 79 4.91 4.26 2.11
C VAL A 79 4.67 3.13 1.13
N ASN A 80 5.74 2.44 0.73
CA ASN A 80 5.68 1.26 -0.11
C ASN A 80 6.67 0.22 0.44
N ALA A 81 6.16 -0.92 0.89
CA ALA A 81 6.98 -1.96 1.50
C ALA A 81 6.64 -3.34 0.95
N VAL A 82 7.67 -4.16 0.74
CA VAL A 82 7.51 -5.61 0.52
C VAL A 82 7.65 -6.30 1.88
N LEU A 83 6.66 -7.11 2.24
CA LEU A 83 6.60 -7.81 3.51
C LEU A 83 7.31 -9.17 3.43
N THR A 84 7.68 -9.71 4.59
CA THR A 84 8.38 -11.01 4.69
C THR A 84 7.61 -12.21 4.14
N ASN A 85 6.29 -12.09 3.97
CA ASN A 85 5.44 -13.09 3.33
C ASN A 85 5.31 -12.89 1.80
N GLY A 86 6.02 -11.92 1.23
CA GLY A 86 5.98 -11.58 -0.20
C GLY A 86 4.87 -10.61 -0.62
N ALA A 87 3.97 -10.21 0.30
CA ALA A 87 2.93 -9.23 0.00
C ALA A 87 3.53 -7.82 -0.15
N ARG A 88 2.93 -6.99 -1.00
CA ARG A 88 3.22 -5.55 -1.08
C ARG A 88 2.22 -4.81 -0.20
N TYR A 89 2.68 -3.91 0.66
CA TYR A 89 1.83 -3.08 1.51
C TYR A 89 2.20 -1.62 1.32
N TYR A 90 1.28 -0.84 0.75
CA TYR A 90 1.56 0.50 0.26
C TYR A 90 0.35 1.44 0.29
N VAL A 91 0.60 2.73 0.18
CA VAL A 91 -0.47 3.72 0.02
C VAL A 91 -0.75 3.89 -1.47
N ASP A 92 -1.95 3.55 -1.89
CA ASP A 92 -2.47 3.93 -3.21
C ASP A 92 -3.39 5.14 -3.06
N HIS A 93 -2.83 6.31 -3.35
CA HIS A 93 -3.48 7.60 -3.17
C HIS A 93 -4.11 7.79 -1.76
N ALA A 94 -5.43 7.63 -1.65
CA ALA A 94 -6.17 7.80 -0.39
C ALA A 94 -6.26 6.50 0.44
N HIS A 95 -5.95 5.34 -0.13
CA HIS A 95 -6.24 4.04 0.45
C HIS A 95 -4.96 3.31 0.87
N PRO A 96 -4.96 2.63 2.03
CA PRO A 96 -3.95 1.63 2.30
C PRO A 96 -4.31 0.37 1.52
N GLU A 97 -3.38 -0.10 0.70
CA GLU A 97 -3.54 -1.25 -0.15
C GLU A 97 -2.55 -2.35 0.22
N ILE A 98 -3.01 -3.59 0.20
CA ILE A 98 -2.16 -4.77 0.33
C ILE A 98 -2.41 -5.72 -0.84
N SER A 99 -1.35 -6.03 -1.57
CA SER A 99 -1.34 -7.00 -2.67
C SER A 99 -0.72 -8.30 -2.18
N THR A 100 -1.45 -9.41 -2.28
CA THR A 100 -0.95 -10.74 -1.89
C THR A 100 0.24 -11.15 -2.74
N PRO A 101 1.15 -12.01 -2.25
CA PRO A 101 2.17 -12.61 -3.10
C PRO A 101 1.56 -13.44 -4.23
N GLU A 102 2.38 -13.76 -5.22
CA GLU A 102 2.02 -14.65 -6.32
C GLU A 102 1.72 -16.07 -5.81
N CYS A 103 0.49 -16.53 -6.05
CA CYS A 103 0.00 -17.83 -5.62
C CYS A 103 -0.24 -18.76 -6.80
N ARG A 104 -0.17 -20.07 -6.57
CA ARG A 104 -0.39 -21.12 -7.59
C ARG A 104 -1.78 -21.74 -7.50
N THR A 105 -2.48 -21.51 -6.40
CA THR A 105 -3.82 -22.04 -6.14
C THR A 105 -4.74 -20.99 -5.51
N ALA A 106 -6.04 -21.10 -5.73
CA ALA A 106 -7.02 -20.21 -5.11
C ALA A 106 -7.02 -20.30 -3.57
N LEU A 107 -6.65 -21.47 -3.01
CA LEU A 107 -6.55 -21.64 -1.56
C LEU A 107 -5.38 -20.86 -0.97
N GLU A 108 -4.23 -20.83 -1.66
CA GLU A 108 -3.09 -20.00 -1.26
C GLU A 108 -3.48 -18.52 -1.32
N VAL A 109 -4.14 -18.07 -2.39
CA VAL A 109 -4.64 -16.69 -2.52
C VAL A 109 -5.53 -16.33 -1.32
N LEU A 110 -6.51 -17.18 -1.00
CA LEU A 110 -7.40 -16.96 0.15
C LEU A 110 -6.62 -16.88 1.47
N ALA A 111 -5.65 -17.78 1.68
CA ALA A 111 -4.84 -17.78 2.89
C ALA A 111 -4.04 -16.48 3.04
N PHE A 112 -3.44 -15.98 1.96
CA PHE A 112 -2.71 -14.72 1.98
C PHE A 112 -3.63 -13.50 2.13
N ASP A 113 -4.79 -13.47 1.48
CA ASP A 113 -5.80 -12.43 1.64
C ASP A 113 -6.34 -12.38 3.09
N CYS A 114 -6.61 -13.53 3.71
CA CYS A 114 -6.95 -13.58 5.14
C CYS A 114 -5.78 -13.11 6.03
N SER A 115 -4.53 -13.45 5.68
CA SER A 115 -3.36 -12.97 6.42
C SER A 115 -3.19 -11.45 6.32
N ALA A 116 -3.61 -10.86 5.19
CA ALA A 116 -3.58 -9.43 4.96
C ALA A 116 -4.52 -8.66 5.90
N GLU A 117 -5.70 -9.22 6.20
CA GLU A 117 -6.58 -8.63 7.21
C GLU A 117 -5.94 -8.61 8.61
N GLU A 118 -5.20 -9.66 8.98
CA GLU A 118 -4.47 -9.71 10.25
C GLU A 118 -3.31 -8.71 10.30
N ILE A 119 -2.62 -8.51 9.18
CA ILE A 119 -1.61 -7.46 9.01
C ILE A 119 -2.26 -6.10 9.28
N VAL A 120 -3.36 -5.78 8.60
CA VAL A 120 -4.11 -4.52 8.78
C VAL A 120 -4.59 -4.35 10.23
N ARG A 121 -5.19 -5.38 10.85
CA ARG A 121 -5.61 -5.34 12.27
C ARG A 121 -4.44 -5.06 13.20
N ARG A 122 -3.25 -5.61 12.92
CA ARG A 122 -2.03 -5.34 13.68
C ARG A 122 -1.51 -3.92 13.43
N SER A 123 -1.51 -3.45 12.19
CA SER A 123 -1.16 -2.08 11.82
C SER A 123 -2.01 -1.05 12.58
N MET A 124 -3.32 -1.27 12.69
CA MET A 124 -4.22 -0.40 13.46
C MET A 124 -3.81 -0.29 14.93
N LYS A 125 -3.45 -1.43 15.56
CA LYS A 125 -2.99 -1.46 16.97
C LYS A 125 -1.67 -0.69 17.14
N LEU A 126 -0.76 -0.83 16.18
CA LEU A 126 0.55 -0.17 16.18
C LEU A 126 0.44 1.34 15.90
N ALA A 127 -0.54 1.77 15.10
CA ALA A 127 -0.78 3.18 14.78
C ALA A 127 -1.50 3.94 15.92
N GLN A 128 -2.27 3.24 16.77
CA GLN A 128 -3.09 3.86 17.81
C GLN A 128 -2.34 4.82 18.78
N PRO A 129 -1.08 4.57 19.21
CA PRO A 129 -0.35 5.50 20.06
C PRO A 129 -0.02 6.85 19.40
N PHE A 130 0.00 6.89 18.07
CA PHE A 130 0.24 8.11 17.28
C PHE A 130 -1.06 8.87 17.00
N LEU A 131 -2.20 8.27 17.32
CA LEU A 131 -3.50 8.93 17.29
C LEU A 131 -3.77 9.62 18.64
N GLY A 132 -4.53 10.71 18.62
CA GLY A 132 -4.98 11.36 19.85
C GLY A 132 -5.78 10.41 20.75
N PRO A 133 -5.86 10.66 22.07
CA PRO A 133 -6.42 9.70 23.04
C PRO A 133 -7.89 9.32 22.82
N GLN A 134 -8.66 10.16 22.10
CA GLN A 134 -10.05 9.89 21.72
C GLN A 134 -10.20 9.41 20.28
N ALA A 135 -9.13 9.47 19.47
CA ALA A 135 -9.17 9.15 18.06
C ALA A 135 -9.04 7.64 17.83
N LYS A 136 -9.84 7.10 16.92
CA LYS A 136 -9.81 5.68 16.53
C LYS A 136 -9.77 5.54 15.02
N MET A 137 -8.80 4.78 14.53
CA MET A 137 -8.73 4.37 13.14
C MET A 137 -9.69 3.20 12.91
N VAL A 138 -10.47 3.27 11.85
CA VAL A 138 -11.38 2.21 11.40
C VAL A 138 -11.10 1.94 9.94
N LEU A 139 -10.94 0.66 9.59
CA LEU A 139 -10.78 0.21 8.22
C LEU A 139 -11.95 -0.69 7.81
N TYR A 140 -12.30 -0.64 6.53
CA TYR A 140 -13.35 -1.41 5.91
C TYR A 140 -12.77 -2.15 4.70
N LYS A 141 -12.99 -3.47 4.65
CA LYS A 141 -12.72 -4.29 3.47
C LYS A 141 -14.01 -4.37 2.64
N ASN A 142 -14.22 -3.36 1.83
CA ASN A 142 -15.36 -3.16 0.93
C ASN A 142 -14.90 -2.31 -0.25
N ASN A 143 -15.82 -1.74 -1.03
CA ASN A 143 -15.48 -0.99 -2.24
C ASN A 143 -16.12 0.40 -2.31
N SER A 144 -16.78 0.87 -1.24
CA SER A 144 -17.40 2.20 -1.24
C SER A 144 -17.56 2.76 0.16
N ASP A 145 -17.40 4.07 0.29
CA ASP A 145 -17.64 4.79 1.54
C ASP A 145 -19.10 5.25 1.71
N GLY A 146 -19.97 4.99 0.71
CA GLY A 146 -21.37 5.43 0.70
C GLY A 146 -21.54 6.95 0.51
N LYS A 147 -20.49 7.68 0.14
CA LYS A 147 -20.49 9.14 -0.07
C LYS A 147 -20.08 9.55 -1.49
N GLY A 148 -19.93 8.58 -2.38
CA GLY A 148 -19.59 8.79 -3.79
C GLY A 148 -18.21 8.27 -4.18
N ASN A 149 -17.38 7.85 -3.23
CA ASN A 149 -16.09 7.23 -3.53
C ASN A 149 -16.23 5.71 -3.70
N SER A 150 -15.40 5.16 -4.58
CA SER A 150 -15.26 3.73 -4.83
C SER A 150 -13.77 3.37 -4.90
N TYR A 151 -13.43 2.16 -4.45
CA TYR A 151 -12.04 1.66 -4.38
C TYR A 151 -11.97 0.16 -4.71
N GLY A 152 -10.79 -0.29 -5.11
CA GLY A 152 -10.57 -1.58 -5.79
C GLY A 152 -10.43 -2.82 -4.89
N CYS A 153 -10.78 -3.97 -5.48
CA CYS A 153 -10.40 -5.31 -5.07
C CYS A 153 -10.34 -6.23 -6.31
#